data_AF-A0A1F5Z9E8-F1
#
_entry.id   AF-A0A1F5Z9E8-F1
#
_cell.length_a   1.000
_cell.length_b   1.000
_cell.length_c   1.000
_cell.angle_alpha   90.00
_cell.angle_beta   90.00
_cell.angle_gamma   90.00
#
_symmetry.space_group_name_H-M   'P 1'
#
loop_
_entity.id
_entity.type
_entity.pdbx_description
1 polymer ?
#
loop_
_entity_poly.entity_id
_entity_poly.type
_entity_poly.pdbx_seq_one_letter_code
_entity_poly.pdbx_strand_id
1 'polypeptide(L)'
;MVERILIYPWELSATDSWSPDTGIFELRDRTAAELADKLWEYGAFVQNTAIVELITHGNPRKAAEFARALVTEHPEVKNSVMECFGQDMFDYLLNSPLENIPSSPQEYPRDVIVEDIQ
;
A
#
# COMPACT_ATOMS: atom_id res chain seq x y z
N MET A 1 6.67 2.61 -22.07
CA MET A 1 7.10 3.59 -21.06
C MET A 1 7.10 2.84 -19.75
N VAL A 2 8.22 2.80 -19.03
CA VAL A 2 8.28 2.18 -17.71
C VAL A 2 7.87 3.26 -16.72
N GLU A 3 6.71 3.11 -16.08
CA GLU A 3 6.31 3.96 -14.97
C GLU A 3 7.29 3.73 -13.80
N ARG A 4 7.91 4.81 -13.33
CA ARG A 4 8.90 4.78 -12.26
C ARG A 4 8.18 4.85 -10.92
N ILE A 5 8.32 3.82 -10.08
CA ILE A 5 7.81 3.81 -8.70
C ILE A 5 9.01 3.91 -7.77
N LEU A 6 9.10 5.00 -7.00
CA LEU A 6 10.11 5.19 -5.98
C LEU A 6 9.64 4.50 -4.70
N ILE A 7 10.42 3.52 -4.22
CA ILE A 7 10.10 2.75 -3.02
C ILE A 7 11.04 3.17 -1.90
N TYR A 8 10.56 4.02 -1.00
CA TYR A 8 11.29 4.39 0.21
C TYR A 8 11.18 3.30 1.27
N PRO A 9 12.20 3.08 2.08
CA PRO A 9 12.05 2.29 3.29
C PRO A 9 10.98 2.82 4.21
N TRP A 10 10.16 1.91 4.73
CA TRP A 10 9.15 2.22 5.72
C TRP A 10 9.73 3.00 6.88
N GLU A 11 10.93 2.65 7.35
CA GLU A 11 11.66 3.32 8.43
C GLU A 11 12.03 4.78 8.09
N LEU A 12 12.31 5.08 6.82
CA LEU A 12 12.58 6.44 6.31
C LEU A 12 11.28 7.21 6.01
N SER A 13 10.22 6.47 5.72
CA SER A 13 8.87 6.99 5.48
C SER A 13 8.08 7.14 6.78
N ALA A 14 8.54 6.52 7.86
CA ALA A 14 7.99 6.56 9.21
C ALA A 14 8.78 7.55 10.09
N THR A 15 9.46 8.53 9.49
CA THR A 15 10.37 9.47 10.18
C THR A 15 9.69 10.48 11.09
N ASP A 16 8.37 10.37 11.33
CA ASP A 16 7.55 11.38 12.02
C ASP A 16 7.66 12.80 11.41
N SER A 17 8.26 12.92 10.22
CA SER A 17 8.54 14.20 9.55
C SER A 17 7.37 14.70 8.70
N TRP A 18 6.31 13.91 8.58
CA TRP A 18 5.08 14.30 7.93
C TRP A 18 4.29 15.23 8.83
N SER A 19 3.71 16.29 8.25
CA SER A 19 2.82 17.14 9.03
C SER A 19 1.74 16.26 9.67
N PRO A 20 1.46 16.38 10.98
CA PRO A 20 0.38 15.68 11.67
C PRO A 20 -0.98 15.83 10.97
N ASP A 21 -1.10 16.83 10.10
CA ASP A 21 -2.29 17.15 9.34
C ASP A 21 -2.46 16.27 8.07
N THR A 22 -1.51 15.41 7.72
CA THR A 22 -1.49 14.65 6.45
C THR A 22 -2.07 13.24 6.54
N GLY A 23 -2.46 12.75 7.72
CA GLY A 23 -3.09 11.42 7.90
C GLY A 23 -2.19 10.20 7.59
N ILE A 24 -1.03 10.39 6.96
CA ILE A 24 -0.09 9.34 6.53
C ILE A 24 0.49 8.58 7.73
N PHE A 25 0.66 9.22 8.89
CA PHE A 25 1.12 8.53 10.11
C PHE A 25 0.16 7.41 10.56
N GLU A 26 -1.12 7.50 10.22
CA GLU A 26 -2.09 6.46 10.56
C GLU A 26 -1.90 5.19 9.75
N LEU A 27 -1.42 5.32 8.51
CA LEU A 27 -1.00 4.18 7.70
C LEU A 27 0.12 3.42 8.40
N ARG A 28 0.90 4.08 9.26
CA ARG A 28 1.95 3.44 10.05
C ARG A 28 1.44 2.57 11.16
N ASP A 29 0.64 3.18 12.03
CA ASP A 29 0.38 2.64 13.35
C ASP A 29 -0.89 1.79 13.41
N ARG A 30 -1.85 1.99 12.49
CA ARG A 30 -3.09 1.22 12.47
C ARG A 30 -2.93 -0.12 11.78
N THR A 31 -3.73 -1.09 12.21
CA THR A 31 -3.89 -2.38 11.52
C THR A 31 -4.67 -2.20 10.21
N ALA A 32 -4.60 -3.20 9.31
CA ALA A 32 -5.34 -3.19 8.05
C ALA A 32 -6.86 -3.06 8.24
N ALA A 33 -7.43 -3.72 9.25
CA ALA A 33 -8.85 -3.64 9.55
C ALA A 33 -9.25 -2.25 10.08
N GLU A 34 -8.46 -1.65 10.97
CA GLU A 34 -8.70 -0.29 11.46
C GLU A 34 -8.60 0.76 10.34
N LEU A 35 -7.74 0.53 9.35
CA LEU A 35 -7.65 1.38 8.16
C LEU A 35 -8.86 1.18 7.24
N ALA A 36 -9.35 -0.05 7.06
CA ALA A 36 -10.52 -0.35 6.23
C ALA A 36 -11.77 0.36 6.76
N ASP A 37 -12.08 0.17 8.05
CA ASP A 37 -13.21 0.82 8.73
C ASP A 37 -13.11 2.35 8.65
N LYS A 38 -11.94 2.91 8.99
CA LYS A 38 -11.75 4.35 9.00
C LYS A 38 -11.82 4.98 7.61
N LEU A 39 -11.16 4.38 6.62
CA LEU A 39 -11.03 4.96 5.28
C LEU A 39 -12.24 4.67 4.38
N TRP A 40 -13.18 3.83 4.84
CA TRP A 40 -14.40 3.54 4.11
C TRP A 40 -15.21 4.80 3.78
N GLU A 41 -15.46 5.64 4.79
CA GLU A 41 -16.31 6.84 4.67
C GLU A 41 -15.73 7.90 3.70
N TYR A 42 -14.43 7.84 3.40
CA TYR A 42 -13.75 8.79 2.52
C TYR A 42 -13.73 8.36 1.05
N GLY A 43 -14.13 7.12 0.77
CA GLY A 43 -14.33 6.60 -0.58
C GLY A 43 -13.05 6.17 -1.32
N ALA A 44 -13.26 5.66 -2.54
CA ALA A 44 -12.28 4.94 -3.34
C ALA A 44 -10.99 5.71 -3.60
N PHE A 45 -11.06 7.03 -3.83
CA PHE A 45 -9.86 7.84 -4.11
C PHE A 45 -8.88 7.81 -2.93
N VAL A 46 -9.36 8.00 -1.71
CA VAL A 46 -8.53 8.00 -0.50
C VAL A 46 -8.02 6.60 -0.19
N GLN A 47 -8.86 5.58 -0.33
CA GLN A 47 -8.50 4.17 -0.13
C GLN A 47 -7.36 3.75 -1.09
N ASN A 48 -7.51 4.04 -2.38
CA ASN A 48 -6.49 3.71 -3.37
C ASN A 48 -5.21 4.51 -3.14
N THR A 49 -5.31 5.78 -2.75
CA THR A 49 -4.13 6.60 -2.40
C THR A 49 -3.37 5.97 -1.23
N ALA A 50 -4.06 5.53 -0.18
CA ALA A 50 -3.43 4.84 0.94
C ALA A 50 -2.70 3.54 0.54
N ILE A 51 -3.26 2.76 -0.40
CA ILE A 51 -2.60 1.57 -0.96
C ILE A 51 -1.32 1.98 -1.72
N VAL A 52 -1.39 3.03 -2.56
CA VAL A 52 -0.21 3.56 -3.26
C VAL A 52 0.88 3.95 -2.26
N GLU A 53 0.53 4.73 -1.24
CA GLU A 53 1.50 5.19 -0.23
C GLU A 53 2.16 4.03 0.50
N LEU A 54 1.42 2.99 0.86
CA LEU A 54 2.01 1.80 1.49
C LEU A 54 3.02 1.09 0.56
N ILE A 55 2.77 1.05 -0.75
CA ILE A 55 3.67 0.44 -1.74
C ILE A 55 4.91 1.33 -1.97
N THR A 56 4.71 2.63 -2.20
CA THR A 56 5.80 3.61 -2.42
C THR A 56 6.66 3.80 -1.18
N HIS A 57 6.16 3.44 0.00
CA HIS A 57 6.92 3.42 1.25
C HIS A 57 7.38 2.03 1.66
N GLY A 58 7.45 1.10 0.71
CA GLY A 58 8.17 -0.16 0.87
C GLY A 58 7.47 -1.18 1.76
N ASN A 59 6.18 -1.02 2.02
CA ASN A 59 5.36 -1.93 2.79
C ASN A 59 4.19 -2.53 1.97
N PRO A 60 4.48 -3.24 0.87
CA PRO A 60 3.44 -3.79 0.00
C PRO A 60 2.66 -4.91 0.68
N ARG A 61 3.22 -5.61 1.69
CA ARG A 61 2.44 -6.58 2.48
C ARG A 61 1.30 -5.89 3.22
N LYS A 62 1.56 -4.78 3.89
CA LYS A 62 0.51 -4.00 4.55
C LYS A 62 -0.48 -3.42 3.53
N ALA A 63 -0.02 -3.00 2.36
CA ALA A 63 -0.90 -2.59 1.26
C ALA A 63 -1.86 -3.73 0.85
N ALA A 64 -1.34 -4.95 0.70
CA ALA A 64 -2.11 -6.14 0.38
C ALA A 64 -3.09 -6.52 1.49
N GLU A 65 -2.66 -6.48 2.76
CA GLU A 65 -3.52 -6.70 3.92
C GLU A 65 -4.67 -5.69 3.98
N PHE A 66 -4.37 -4.41 3.78
CA PHE A 66 -5.37 -3.34 3.75
C PHE A 66 -6.36 -3.50 2.59
N ALA A 67 -5.87 -3.74 1.36
CA ALA A 67 -6.73 -3.99 0.20
C ALA A 67 -7.65 -5.20 0.41
N ARG A 68 -7.13 -6.28 1.03
CA ARG A 68 -7.92 -7.47 1.37
C ARG A 68 -8.95 -7.21 2.45
N ALA A 69 -8.60 -6.44 3.48
CA ALA A 69 -9.54 -6.04 4.52
C ALA A 69 -10.70 -5.23 3.92
N LEU A 70 -10.39 -4.23 3.08
CA LEU A 70 -11.39 -3.46 2.35
C LEU A 70 -12.30 -4.34 1.50
N VAL A 71 -11.76 -5.28 0.72
CA VAL A 71 -12.58 -6.18 -0.12
C VAL A 71 -13.38 -7.20 0.69
N THR A 72 -12.87 -7.61 1.86
CA THR A 72 -13.58 -8.53 2.77
C THR A 72 -14.80 -7.85 3.38
N GLU A 73 -14.67 -6.60 3.80
CA GLU A 73 -15.74 -5.81 4.41
C GLU A 73 -16.68 -5.20 3.36
N HIS A 74 -16.13 -4.79 2.21
CA HIS A 74 -16.80 -4.10 1.11
C HIS A 74 -16.40 -4.70 -0.25
N PRO A 75 -17.01 -5.82 -0.67
CA PRO A 75 -16.63 -6.54 -1.90
C PRO A 75 -16.65 -5.71 -3.18
N GLU A 76 -17.45 -4.63 -3.23
CA GLU A 76 -17.51 -3.67 -4.33
C GLU A 76 -16.19 -2.95 -4.59
N VAL A 77 -15.32 -2.84 -3.58
CA VAL A 77 -13.99 -2.21 -3.69
C VAL A 77 -13.09 -2.96 -4.66
N LYS A 78 -13.35 -4.26 -4.90
CA LYS A 78 -12.59 -5.09 -5.84
C LYS A 78 -12.47 -4.45 -7.23
N ASN A 79 -13.55 -3.83 -7.72
CA ASN A 79 -13.54 -3.17 -9.02
C ASN A 79 -12.69 -1.90 -9.00
N SER A 80 -12.79 -1.09 -7.94
CA SER A 80 -11.97 0.11 -7.75
C SER A 80 -10.48 -0.20 -7.73
N VAL A 81 -10.07 -1.26 -7.02
CA VAL A 81 -8.68 -1.70 -6.96
C VAL A 81 -8.22 -2.16 -8.35
N MET A 82 -9.02 -2.96 -9.05
CA MET A 82 -8.69 -3.41 -10.41
C MET A 82 -8.51 -2.23 -11.38
N GLU A 83 -9.43 -1.27 -11.37
CA GLU A 83 -9.41 -0.10 -12.25
C GLU A 83 -8.23 0.83 -11.94
N CYS A 84 -7.87 1.01 -10.67
CA CYS A 84 -6.80 1.91 -10.26
C CYS A 84 -5.40 1.34 -10.52
N PHE A 85 -5.21 0.03 -10.33
CA PHE A 85 -3.88 -0.58 -10.31
C PHE A 85 -3.61 -1.52 -11.50
N GLY A 86 -4.65 -1.90 -12.25
CA GLY A 86 -4.56 -2.89 -13.31
C GLY A 86 -4.45 -4.33 -12.79
N GLN A 87 -4.55 -5.28 -13.72
CA GLN A 87 -4.66 -6.71 -13.41
C GLN A 87 -3.47 -7.27 -12.63
N ASP A 88 -2.23 -6.94 -13.03
CA ASP A 88 -1.03 -7.51 -12.42
C ASP A 88 -0.90 -7.12 -10.94
N MET A 89 -1.10 -5.83 -10.63
CA MET A 89 -1.03 -5.33 -9.26
C MET A 89 -2.25 -5.77 -8.44
N PHE A 90 -3.42 -5.87 -9.06
CA PHE A 90 -4.59 -6.47 -8.43
C PHE A 90 -4.32 -7.91 -7.98
N ASP A 91 -3.73 -8.74 -8.84
CA ASP A 91 -3.39 -10.13 -8.51
C ASP A 91 -2.29 -10.19 -7.44
N TYR A 92 -1.32 -9.29 -7.52
CA TYR A 92 -0.30 -9.14 -6.48
C TYR A 92 -0.92 -8.83 -5.11
N LEU A 93 -1.77 -7.81 -5.03
CA LEU A 93 -2.36 -7.34 -3.77
C LEU A 93 -3.39 -8.32 -3.20
N LEU A 94 -4.31 -8.86 -4.01
CA LEU A 94 -5.45 -9.63 -3.50
C LEU A 94 -5.26 -11.15 -3.57
N ASN A 95 -4.44 -11.66 -4.50
CA ASN A 95 -4.39 -13.10 -4.78
C ASN A 95 -3.06 -13.75 -4.39
N SER A 96 -1.97 -12.99 -4.25
CA SER A 96 -0.67 -13.58 -3.86
C SER A 96 -0.66 -14.05 -2.40
N PRO A 97 0.04 -15.13 -2.03
CA PRO A 97 0.24 -15.47 -0.61
C PRO A 97 0.95 -14.32 0.12
N LEU A 98 0.46 -13.90 1.29
CA LEU A 98 1.00 -12.72 2.00
C LEU A 98 2.47 -12.93 2.41
N GLU A 99 2.84 -14.17 2.71
CA GLU A 99 4.20 -14.59 3.05
C GLU A 99 5.20 -14.39 1.89
N ASN A 100 4.71 -14.28 0.66
CA ASN A 100 5.53 -14.02 -0.53
C ASN A 100 5.63 -12.52 -0.85
N ILE A 101 4.87 -11.67 -0.15
CA ILE A 101 4.88 -10.21 -0.34
C ILE A 101 5.83 -9.62 0.70
N PRO A 102 6.84 -8.81 0.33
CA PRO A 102 7.75 -8.17 1.28
C PRO A 102 7.01 -7.27 2.29
N SER A 103 7.36 -7.34 3.59
CA SER A 103 6.90 -6.35 4.57
C SER A 103 7.79 -5.14 4.72
N SER A 104 8.99 -5.19 4.15
CA SER A 104 9.97 -4.11 4.21
C SER A 104 10.91 -4.19 3.00
N PRO A 105 11.60 -3.09 2.64
CA PRO A 105 12.56 -3.09 1.53
C PRO A 105 13.65 -4.15 1.62
N GLN A 106 14.07 -4.52 2.83
CA GLN A 106 15.15 -5.48 3.04
C GLN A 106 14.75 -6.91 2.65
N GLU A 107 13.44 -7.19 2.56
CA GLU A 107 12.90 -8.49 2.12
C GLU A 107 12.76 -8.60 0.59
N TYR A 108 12.99 -7.52 -0.17
CA TYR A 108 12.86 -7.56 -1.62
C TYR A 108 13.98 -8.40 -2.25
N PRO A 109 13.71 -9.09 -3.37
CA PRO A 109 14.75 -9.77 -4.14
C PRO A 109 15.89 -8.81 -4.49
N ARG A 110 17.14 -9.32 -4.49
CA ARG A 110 18.34 -8.51 -4.77
C ARG A 110 18.33 -7.80 -6.14
N ASP A 111 17.50 -8.27 -7.06
CA ASP A 111 17.35 -7.72 -8.40
C ASP A 111 16.28 -6.61 -8.47
N VAL A 112 15.62 -6.29 -7.36
CA VAL A 112 14.75 -5.11 -7.26
C VAL A 112 15.64 -3.89 -7.16
N ILE A 113 15.73 -3.15 -8.27
CA ILE A 113 16.50 -1.92 -8.34
C ILE A 113 15.74 -0.83 -7.58
N VAL A 114 16.22 -0.48 -6.39
CA VAL A 114 15.84 0.73 -5.66
C VAL A 114 16.83 1.82 -6.11
N GLU A 115 16.49 2.60 -7.12
CA GLU A 115 17.30 3.77 -7.48
C GLU A 115 16.87 4.96 -6.61
N ASP A 116 17.77 5.43 -5.74
CA ASP A 116 17.65 6.74 -5.09
C ASP A 116 17.71 7.82 -6.18
N ILE A 117 16.57 8.43 -6.49
CA ILE A 117 16.53 9.57 -7.41
C ILE A 117 16.65 10.85 -6.56
N GLN A 118 17.83 11.48 -6.61
CA GLN A 118 18.09 12.81 -6.02
C GLN A 118 17.37 13.93 -6.76
#